data_AF-A0A0B7BCR2-F1
#
_entry.id   AF-A0A0B7BCR2-F1
#
_cell.length_a   1.000
_cell.length_b   1.000
_cell.length_c   1.000
_cell.angle_alpha   90.00
_cell.angle_beta   90.00
_cell.angle_gamma   90.00
#
_symmetry.space_group_name_H-M   'P 1'
#
loop_
_entity.id
_entity.type
_entity.pdbx_description
1 polymer ?
#
loop_
_entity_poly.entity_id
_entity_poly.type
_entity_poly.pdbx_seq_one_letter_code
_entity_poly.pdbx_strand_id
1 'polypeptide(L)'
;ELKEKKIKVDELEKKLKRKKYEQEKQKIFRKKKKETLCQICAENPDLGSKLKIRQKAGRPTIEEDQPLLSKTIVDIALYGSAAHEKRQSDIYRSVRTLIDLTEQLKNEGFQINRSAAYTRLMPKRSLSSEGKRHVTTVPVKLIRAQNDAHSKHIDGRFCTATLNHLEEVASMLGPGEVCFISQDDKARVPIGLTAANKQAPFLMHVEYRVTLPDHDWVVAAKHKLIPSVYAGIEIQKDGLGKPEAVTYSGPTYIAIRSGKHCSSSAYAHGLDYERLLELEEFDIITKDQSNKLVKPVLMLSVDGGPDENPRYQKVIDVAIHHFLKQNLDALFVATNAPGRSAFNRVERRMAPLF
;
A
#
# COMPACT_ATOMS: atom_id res chain seq x y z
N GLU A 1 57.91 -21.90 -8.28
CA GLU A 1 56.51 -21.66 -7.85
C GLU A 1 56.20 -21.85 -6.36
N LEU A 2 56.15 -23.06 -5.80
CA LEU A 2 55.66 -23.27 -4.42
C LEU A 2 56.62 -22.71 -3.34
N LYS A 3 57.93 -22.78 -3.59
CA LYS A 3 58.96 -22.16 -2.72
C LYS A 3 58.93 -20.63 -2.77
N GLU A 4 58.74 -20.03 -3.94
CA GLU A 4 58.64 -18.57 -4.10
C GLU A 4 57.38 -18.01 -3.44
N LYS A 5 56.25 -18.74 -3.52
CA LYS A 5 55.02 -18.38 -2.81
C LYS A 5 55.22 -18.42 -1.28
N LYS A 6 55.95 -19.41 -0.74
CA LYS A 6 56.28 -19.46 0.70
C LYS A 6 57.15 -18.28 1.15
N ILE A 7 58.18 -17.94 0.38
CA ILE A 7 59.04 -16.77 0.66
C ILE A 7 58.20 -15.46 0.66
N LYS A 8 57.28 -15.30 -0.30
CA LYS A 8 56.37 -14.15 -0.33
C LYS A 8 55.43 -14.09 0.88
N VAL A 9 54.93 -15.22 1.35
CA VAL A 9 54.09 -15.28 2.57
C VAL A 9 54.89 -14.81 3.79
N ASP A 10 56.10 -15.32 3.98
CA ASP A 10 56.96 -14.94 5.10
C ASP A 10 57.33 -13.43 5.07
N GLU A 11 57.59 -12.88 3.89
CA GLU A 11 57.81 -11.44 3.71
C GLU A 11 56.58 -10.61 4.05
N LEU A 12 55.39 -11.05 3.63
CA LEU A 12 54.12 -10.37 3.92
C LEU A 12 53.78 -10.45 5.41
N GLU A 13 54.05 -11.58 6.07
CA GLU A 13 53.88 -11.71 7.52
C GLU A 13 54.80 -10.79 8.30
N LYS A 14 56.08 -10.68 7.90
CA LYS A 14 57.03 -9.73 8.49
C LYS A 14 56.56 -8.29 8.29
N LYS A 15 56.08 -7.93 7.08
CA LYS A 15 55.50 -6.62 6.79
C LYS A 15 54.25 -6.34 7.64
N LEU A 16 53.38 -7.33 7.82
CA LEU A 16 52.17 -7.22 8.64
C LEU A 16 52.52 -6.98 10.11
N LYS A 17 53.49 -7.71 10.67
CA LYS A 17 53.98 -7.51 12.04
C LYS A 17 54.53 -6.10 12.25
N ARG A 18 55.35 -5.59 11.30
CA ARG A 18 55.85 -4.21 11.34
C ARG A 18 54.72 -3.18 11.31
N LYS A 19 53.76 -3.32 10.40
CA LYS A 19 52.61 -2.40 10.29
C LYS A 19 51.74 -2.39 11.55
N LYS A 20 51.53 -3.55 12.20
CA LYS A 20 50.80 -3.64 13.48
C LYS A 20 51.53 -2.87 14.59
N TYR A 21 52.85 -3.08 14.70
CA TYR A 21 53.67 -2.37 15.69
C TYR A 21 53.67 -0.85 15.48
N GLU A 22 53.83 -0.39 14.23
CA GLU A 22 53.75 1.04 13.89
C GLU A 22 52.36 1.63 14.19
N GLN A 23 51.29 0.88 13.93
CA GLN A 23 49.93 1.29 14.23
C GLN A 23 49.73 1.49 15.74
N GLU A 24 50.22 0.59 16.57
CA GLU A 24 50.16 0.73 18.04
C GLU A 24 50.97 1.92 18.53
N LYS A 25 52.20 2.08 18.03
CA LYS A 25 53.03 3.25 18.36
C LYS A 25 52.34 4.57 18.00
N GLN A 26 51.71 4.64 16.82
CA GLN A 26 50.94 5.82 16.41
C GLN A 26 49.70 6.05 17.29
N LYS A 27 48.99 4.99 17.71
CA LYS A 27 47.85 5.11 18.64
C LYS A 27 48.29 5.70 19.98
N ILE A 28 49.38 5.19 20.55
CA ILE A 28 49.95 5.67 21.82
C ILE A 28 50.35 7.15 21.69
N PHE A 29 51.04 7.51 20.60
CA PHE A 29 51.45 8.90 20.35
C PHE A 29 50.25 9.85 20.24
N ARG A 30 49.22 9.47 19.47
CA ARG A 30 47.99 10.27 19.32
C ARG A 30 47.25 10.43 20.65
N LYS A 31 47.24 9.39 21.50
CA LYS A 31 46.62 9.43 22.83
C LYS A 31 47.35 10.40 23.75
N LYS A 32 48.68 10.27 23.86
CA LYS A 32 49.52 11.20 24.64
C LYS A 32 49.36 12.65 24.15
N LYS A 33 49.37 12.87 22.84
CA LYS A 33 49.15 14.20 22.25
C LYS A 33 47.77 14.77 22.57
N LYS A 34 46.73 13.94 22.64
CA LYS A 34 45.38 14.39 23.01
C LYS A 34 45.32 14.76 24.49
N GLU A 35 45.93 13.96 25.36
CA GLU A 35 45.99 14.21 26.81
C GLU A 35 46.71 15.53 27.12
N THR A 36 47.88 15.75 26.51
CA THR A 36 48.62 17.02 26.70
C THR A 36 47.84 18.23 26.17
N LEU A 37 47.16 18.09 25.03
CA LEU A 37 46.39 19.18 24.43
C LEU A 37 45.11 19.49 25.23
N CYS A 38 44.49 18.47 25.85
CA CYS A 38 43.40 18.67 26.82
C CYS A 38 43.88 19.39 28.09
N GLN A 39 45.05 19.04 28.62
CA GLN A 39 45.63 19.71 29.80
C GLN A 39 45.90 21.20 29.51
N ILE A 40 46.55 21.51 28.39
CA ILE A 40 46.85 22.89 27.97
C ILE A 40 45.58 23.73 27.78
N CYS A 41 44.49 23.13 27.31
CA CYS A 41 43.23 23.84 27.11
C CYS A 41 42.40 23.97 28.39
N ALA A 42 42.64 23.14 29.41
CA ALA A 42 42.09 23.32 30.74
C ALA A 42 42.80 24.47 31.48
N GLU A 43 44.11 24.64 31.25
CA GLU A 43 44.92 25.72 31.84
C GLU A 43 44.65 27.09 31.18
N ASN A 44 44.27 27.12 29.89
CA ASN A 44 43.99 28.35 29.14
C ASN A 44 42.69 28.25 28.30
N PRO A 45 41.54 28.70 28.82
CA PRO A 45 40.25 28.59 28.13
C PRO A 45 40.16 29.41 26.82
N ASP A 46 40.89 30.53 26.72
CA ASP A 46 40.98 31.35 25.50
C ASP A 46 41.70 30.64 24.33
N LEU A 47 42.58 29.69 24.63
CA LEU A 47 43.24 28.84 23.62
C LEU A 47 42.30 27.73 23.14
N GLY A 48 41.43 27.21 24.01
CA GLY A 48 40.45 26.19 23.67
C GLY A 48 39.44 26.62 22.62
N SER A 49 38.97 27.87 22.68
CA SER A 49 38.04 28.45 21.71
C SER A 49 38.68 28.65 20.33
N LYS A 50 39.96 29.06 20.28
CA LYS A 50 40.74 29.19 19.05
C LYS A 50 41.14 27.84 18.43
N LEU A 51 41.40 26.82 19.24
CA LEU A 51 41.90 25.52 18.78
C LEU A 51 40.81 24.55 18.28
N LYS A 52 39.51 24.90 18.37
CA LYS A 52 38.36 24.10 17.89
C LYS A 52 38.54 22.59 18.11
N ILE A 53 38.88 22.21 19.33
CA ILE A 53 39.25 20.82 19.66
C ILE A 53 38.01 19.95 19.57
N ARG A 54 38.02 19.02 18.62
CA ARG A 54 36.91 18.09 18.39
C ARG A 54 36.95 16.94 19.37
N GLN A 55 35.79 16.58 19.92
CA GLN A 55 35.67 15.44 20.84
C GLN A 55 35.97 14.10 20.14
N LYS A 56 35.51 13.95 18.89
CA LYS A 56 35.67 12.77 18.03
C LYS A 56 36.50 13.09 16.79
N ALA A 57 37.22 12.09 16.29
CA ALA A 57 37.93 12.19 15.02
C ALA A 57 36.93 12.19 13.86
N GLY A 58 37.08 13.13 12.92
CA GLY A 58 36.20 13.27 11.75
C GLY A 58 35.59 14.66 11.62
N ARG A 59 34.81 14.86 10.56
CA ARG A 59 33.96 16.05 10.39
C ARG A 59 32.70 15.88 11.27
N PRO A 60 32.29 16.93 12.03
CA PRO A 60 31.02 16.90 12.77
C PRO A 60 29.87 16.52 11.84
N THR A 61 28.93 15.72 12.36
CA THR A 61 27.72 15.40 11.61
C THR A 61 26.81 16.62 11.60
N ILE A 62 26.21 16.94 10.45
CA ILE A 62 25.25 18.07 10.32
C ILE A 62 24.08 17.92 11.30
N GLU A 63 23.77 16.69 11.74
CA GLU A 63 22.76 16.40 12.76
C GLU A 63 23.12 16.92 14.16
N GLU A 64 24.42 17.15 14.45
CA GLU A 64 24.85 17.81 15.69
C GLU A 64 24.51 19.31 15.67
N ASP A 65 24.58 19.94 14.49
CA ASP A 65 24.23 21.36 14.30
C ASP A 65 22.71 21.55 14.05
N GLN A 66 22.04 20.54 13.48
CA GLN A 66 20.63 20.56 13.08
C GLN A 66 19.92 19.26 13.53
N PRO A 67 19.54 19.14 14.82
CA PRO A 67 19.01 17.89 15.37
C PRO A 67 17.63 17.50 14.80
N LEU A 68 16.84 18.48 14.35
CA LEU A 68 15.49 18.26 13.80
C LEU A 68 15.49 17.74 12.36
N LEU A 69 16.64 17.78 11.68
CA LEU A 69 16.74 17.46 10.26
C LEU A 69 16.18 16.07 9.91
N SER A 70 16.59 15.04 10.65
CA SER A 70 16.15 13.68 10.36
C SER A 70 14.65 13.50 10.61
N LYS A 71 14.10 14.21 11.59
CA LYS A 71 12.67 14.20 11.88
C LYS A 71 11.90 14.89 10.76
N THR A 72 12.35 16.06 10.32
CA THR A 72 11.77 16.79 9.18
C THR A 72 11.81 15.97 7.88
N ILE A 73 12.93 15.31 7.55
CA ILE A 73 13.02 14.45 6.36
C ILE A 73 11.98 13.34 6.43
N VAL A 74 11.82 12.73 7.61
CA VAL A 74 10.84 11.67 7.85
C VAL A 74 9.42 12.22 7.76
N ASP A 75 9.14 13.39 8.34
CA ASP A 75 7.82 14.02 8.28
C ASP A 75 7.47 14.35 6.82
N ILE A 76 8.36 14.97 6.04
CA ILE A 76 8.16 15.26 4.61
C ILE A 76 7.98 13.97 3.79
N ALA A 77 8.76 12.93 4.07
CA ALA A 77 8.74 11.68 3.31
C ALA A 77 7.60 10.73 3.72
N LEU A 78 7.14 10.76 4.98
CA LEU A 78 6.08 9.91 5.52
C LEU A 78 4.71 10.56 5.52
N TYR A 79 4.58 11.89 5.36
CA TYR A 79 3.30 12.55 5.07
C TYR A 79 2.84 12.17 3.65
N GLY A 80 2.56 10.90 3.43
CA GLY A 80 2.06 10.31 2.20
C GLY A 80 1.37 8.96 2.42
N SER A 81 1.46 8.38 3.63
CA SER A 81 0.83 7.10 3.98
C SER A 81 -0.51 7.23 4.70
N ALA A 82 -1.06 8.44 4.84
CA ALA A 82 -2.41 8.65 5.35
C ALA A 82 -3.31 9.13 4.20
N ALA A 83 -4.21 8.25 3.74
CA ALA A 83 -5.34 8.64 2.91
C ALA A 83 -6.21 9.62 3.72
N HIS A 84 -6.27 10.88 3.28
CA HIS A 84 -7.05 11.91 3.97
C HIS A 84 -8.56 11.61 3.85
N GLU A 85 -9.31 11.87 4.93
CA GLU A 85 -10.70 11.46 5.17
C GLU A 85 -11.77 12.02 4.21
N LYS A 86 -11.41 12.85 3.24
CA LYS A 86 -12.30 13.28 2.16
C LYS A 86 -11.49 13.40 0.88
N ARG A 87 -11.84 12.61 -0.14
CA ARG A 87 -11.38 12.76 -1.53
C ARG A 87 -11.91 14.07 -2.14
N GLN A 88 -11.49 15.22 -1.61
CA GLN A 88 -11.89 16.54 -2.09
C GLN A 88 -10.81 17.63 -1.97
N SER A 89 -9.58 17.27 -1.67
CA SER A 89 -8.44 18.15 -1.93
C SER A 89 -7.27 17.31 -2.43
N ASP A 90 -7.02 17.37 -3.73
CA ASP A 90 -5.74 16.96 -4.30
C ASP A 90 -4.69 17.97 -3.84
N ILE A 91 -4.26 17.85 -2.57
CA ILE A 91 -2.97 18.40 -2.19
C ILE A 91 -1.94 17.48 -2.82
N TYR A 92 -1.55 17.79 -4.05
CA TYR A 92 -0.40 17.17 -4.69
C TYR A 92 0.83 17.42 -3.80
N ARG A 93 1.23 16.42 -3.01
CA ARG A 93 2.47 16.48 -2.25
C ARG A 93 3.63 16.26 -3.21
N SER A 94 4.36 17.35 -3.44
CA SER A 94 5.23 17.57 -4.59
C SER A 94 6.65 17.06 -4.43
N VAL A 95 6.92 16.11 -3.52
CA VAL A 95 8.25 15.52 -3.41
C VAL A 95 8.29 14.20 -4.16
N ARG A 96 8.36 14.31 -5.49
CA ARG A 96 8.50 13.13 -6.37
C ARG A 96 9.97 12.82 -6.61
N THR A 97 10.83 13.81 -6.47
CA THR A 97 12.25 13.70 -6.73
C THR A 97 13.09 14.15 -5.55
N LEU A 98 14.35 13.71 -5.54
CA LEU A 98 15.35 14.16 -4.58
C LEU A 98 15.57 15.70 -4.63
N ILE A 99 15.33 16.33 -5.78
CA ILE A 99 15.48 17.78 -5.94
C ILE A 99 14.40 18.48 -5.13
N ASP A 100 13.14 18.06 -5.31
CA ASP A 100 11.99 18.60 -4.59
C ASP A 100 12.15 18.47 -3.07
N LEU A 101 12.67 17.32 -2.59
CA LEU A 101 12.98 17.12 -1.17
C LEU A 101 14.03 18.12 -0.68
N THR A 102 15.06 18.36 -1.49
CA THR A 102 16.14 19.28 -1.13
C THR A 102 15.65 20.73 -1.11
N GLU A 103 14.75 21.12 -2.02
CA GLU A 103 14.14 22.44 -2.05
C GLU A 103 13.21 22.67 -0.87
N GLN A 104 12.38 21.69 -0.51
CA GLN A 104 11.54 21.78 0.69
C GLN A 104 12.36 21.88 1.97
N LEU A 105 13.42 21.09 2.11
CA LEU A 105 14.33 21.20 3.26
C LEU A 105 14.98 22.58 3.34
N LYS A 106 15.31 23.20 2.20
CA LYS A 106 15.81 24.58 2.18
C LYS A 106 14.75 25.59 2.57
N ASN A 107 13.51 25.41 2.14
CA ASN A 107 12.39 26.28 2.52
C ASN A 107 12.09 26.22 4.02
N GLU A 108 12.27 25.06 4.64
CA GLU A 108 12.20 24.89 6.11
C GLU A 108 13.45 25.39 6.85
N GLY A 109 14.41 26.00 6.14
CA GLY A 109 15.59 26.63 6.73
C GLY A 109 16.82 25.72 6.85
N PHE A 110 16.77 24.48 6.35
CA PHE A 110 17.92 23.57 6.40
C PHE A 110 18.90 23.83 5.24
N GLN A 111 20.14 24.17 5.60
CA GLN A 111 21.24 24.40 4.65
C GLN A 111 21.86 23.08 4.19
N ILE A 112 21.18 22.36 3.28
CA ILE A 112 21.59 21.02 2.82
C ILE A 112 21.74 20.95 1.31
N ASN A 113 22.78 20.24 0.89
CA ASN A 113 23.05 19.98 -0.51
C ASN A 113 22.35 18.69 -0.98
N ARG A 114 22.01 18.60 -2.27
CA ARG A 114 21.27 17.45 -2.83
C ARG A 114 21.90 16.09 -2.52
N SER A 115 23.22 15.98 -2.66
CA SER A 115 23.98 14.76 -2.35
C SER A 115 23.95 14.39 -0.85
N ALA A 116 23.89 15.40 0.01
CA ALA A 116 23.79 15.22 1.44
C ALA A 116 22.37 14.76 1.85
N ALA A 117 21.31 15.24 1.19
CA ALA A 117 19.97 14.70 1.36
C ALA A 117 19.89 13.23 0.92
N TYR A 118 20.47 12.90 -0.24
CA TYR A 118 20.47 11.52 -0.77
C TYR A 118 21.14 10.51 0.16
N THR A 119 22.28 10.89 0.74
CA THR A 119 23.04 9.98 1.61
C THR A 119 22.29 9.65 2.91
N ARG A 120 21.35 10.51 3.32
CA ARG A 120 20.49 10.29 4.50
C ARG A 120 19.31 9.38 4.22
N LEU A 121 18.88 9.29 2.97
CA LEU A 121 17.89 8.30 2.53
C LEU A 121 18.49 6.90 2.43
N MET A 122 19.81 6.78 2.38
CA MET A 122 20.49 5.49 2.31
C MET A 122 20.55 4.82 3.68
N PRO A 123 20.37 3.49 3.74
CA PRO A 123 20.55 2.74 4.98
C PRO A 123 21.99 2.84 5.47
N LYS A 124 22.17 2.79 6.80
CA LYS A 124 23.51 2.73 7.41
C LYS A 124 24.24 1.50 6.86
N ARG A 125 25.42 1.72 6.24
CA ARG A 125 26.26 0.69 5.61
C ARG A 125 25.66 0.07 4.33
N SER A 126 25.00 0.87 3.48
CA SER A 126 24.46 0.44 2.17
C SER A 126 25.43 -0.37 1.29
N LEU A 127 26.74 -0.14 1.41
CA LEU A 127 27.77 -0.85 0.63
C LEU A 127 28.17 -2.23 1.20
N SER A 128 27.76 -2.59 2.42
CA SER A 128 28.02 -3.92 2.96
C SER A 128 27.21 -4.99 2.22
N SER A 129 27.62 -6.25 2.27
CA SER A 129 26.84 -7.38 1.73
C SER A 129 25.43 -7.42 2.32
N GLU A 130 25.27 -7.10 3.60
CA GLU A 130 23.99 -6.98 4.30
C GLU A 130 23.17 -5.77 3.82
N GLY A 131 23.81 -4.61 3.62
CA GLY A 131 23.16 -3.41 3.07
C GLY A 131 22.68 -3.60 1.63
N LYS A 132 23.41 -4.38 0.84
CA LYS A 132 23.00 -4.81 -0.51
C LYS A 132 21.88 -5.86 -0.51
N ARG A 133 21.76 -6.66 0.57
CA ARG A 133 20.66 -7.62 0.78
C ARG A 133 19.38 -6.95 1.27
N HIS A 134 19.42 -5.68 1.70
CA HIS A 134 18.24 -4.88 2.04
C HIS A 134 17.43 -4.45 0.79
N VAL A 135 17.27 -5.38 -0.16
CA VAL A 135 16.38 -5.31 -1.33
C VAL A 135 15.32 -6.41 -1.24
N THR A 136 15.48 -7.40 -0.37
CA THR A 136 14.41 -8.35 -0.04
C THR A 136 13.35 -7.65 0.81
N THR A 137 12.23 -7.34 0.15
CA THR A 137 10.88 -7.14 0.68
C THR A 137 10.78 -7.39 2.18
N VAL A 138 10.67 -6.30 2.94
CA VAL A 138 10.12 -6.34 4.29
C VAL A 138 8.80 -7.11 4.18
N PRO A 139 8.55 -8.14 5.01
CA PRO A 139 7.21 -8.69 5.12
C PRO A 139 6.32 -7.57 5.64
N VAL A 140 5.65 -6.88 4.72
CA VAL A 140 4.66 -5.88 5.07
C VAL A 140 3.53 -6.66 5.73
N LYS A 141 3.49 -6.64 7.06
CA LYS A 141 2.27 -6.96 7.77
C LYS A 141 1.29 -5.87 7.33
N LEU A 142 0.39 -6.23 6.44
CA LEU A 142 -0.63 -5.32 5.92
C LEU A 142 -1.34 -4.71 7.14
N ILE A 143 -1.13 -3.42 7.35
CA ILE A 143 -1.81 -2.68 8.40
C ILE A 143 -3.29 -2.71 7.99
N ARG A 144 -4.12 -3.27 8.87
CA ARG A 144 -5.58 -3.20 8.74
C ARG A 144 -5.93 -1.73 8.49
N ALA A 145 -6.66 -1.43 7.40
CA ALA A 145 -7.19 -0.10 7.18
C ALA A 145 -7.90 0.36 8.47
N GLN A 146 -7.42 1.44 9.07
CA GLN A 146 -8.05 2.05 10.23
C GLN A 146 -9.35 2.70 9.75
N ASN A 147 -10.42 1.93 9.87
CA ASN A 147 -11.78 2.32 9.51
C ASN A 147 -12.40 3.18 10.65
N ASP A 148 -11.64 4.10 11.23
CA ASP A 148 -12.06 4.81 12.44
C ASP A 148 -13.01 6.00 12.13
N ALA A 149 -12.99 6.48 10.88
CA ALA A 149 -13.86 7.55 10.39
C ALA A 149 -15.05 6.98 9.60
N HIS A 150 -16.13 6.63 10.31
CA HIS A 150 -17.40 6.25 9.70
C HIS A 150 -18.41 7.38 9.82
N SER A 151 -19.02 7.77 8.69
CA SER A 151 -20.19 8.63 8.76
C SER A 151 -21.35 7.83 9.38
N LYS A 152 -21.92 8.37 10.46
CA LYS A 152 -23.05 7.74 11.14
C LYS A 152 -24.30 7.98 10.30
N HIS A 153 -24.92 6.90 9.84
CA HIS A 153 -26.24 6.93 9.22
C HIS A 153 -27.31 6.49 10.21
N ILE A 154 -28.51 7.09 10.12
CA ILE A 154 -29.64 6.78 11.00
C ILE A 154 -30.05 5.30 10.90
N ASP A 155 -30.07 4.76 9.67
CA ASP A 155 -30.37 3.34 9.40
C ASP A 155 -29.19 2.40 9.67
N GLY A 156 -28.05 2.91 10.15
CA GLY A 156 -26.84 2.10 10.33
C GLY A 156 -27.06 0.87 11.21
N ARG A 157 -27.87 0.99 12.27
CA ARG A 157 -28.21 -0.15 13.14
C ARG A 157 -29.14 -1.15 12.46
N PHE A 158 -30.11 -0.65 11.70
CA PHE A 158 -31.08 -1.49 11.00
C PHE A 158 -30.38 -2.34 9.93
N CYS A 159 -29.58 -1.72 9.05
CA CYS A 159 -28.85 -2.43 8.01
C CYS A 159 -27.86 -3.47 8.59
N THR A 160 -27.15 -3.12 9.68
CA THR A 160 -26.27 -4.07 10.36
C THR A 160 -27.06 -5.25 10.95
N ALA A 161 -28.22 -4.99 11.57
CA ALA A 161 -29.07 -6.07 12.05
C ALA A 161 -29.57 -6.95 10.90
N THR A 162 -30.05 -6.38 9.80
CA THR A 162 -30.51 -7.13 8.61
C THR A 162 -29.42 -8.05 8.06
N LEU A 163 -28.18 -7.56 7.94
CA LEU A 163 -27.06 -8.38 7.48
C LEU A 163 -26.71 -9.49 8.47
N ASN A 164 -26.72 -9.21 9.78
CA ASN A 164 -26.49 -10.25 10.79
C ASN A 164 -27.57 -11.35 10.74
N HIS A 165 -28.85 -10.97 10.59
CA HIS A 165 -29.93 -11.95 10.46
C HIS A 165 -29.81 -12.75 9.16
N LEU A 166 -29.40 -12.12 8.06
CA LEU A 166 -29.13 -12.82 6.80
C LEU A 166 -28.02 -13.86 6.98
N GLU A 167 -26.98 -13.54 7.75
CA GLU A 167 -25.89 -14.47 8.07
C GLU A 167 -26.35 -15.60 8.99
N GLU A 168 -27.25 -15.34 9.94
CA GLU A 168 -27.88 -16.38 10.76
C GLU A 168 -28.71 -17.34 9.89
N VAL A 169 -29.52 -16.82 8.96
CA VAL A 169 -30.29 -17.65 8.01
C VAL A 169 -29.36 -18.46 7.11
N ALA A 170 -28.29 -17.83 6.60
CA ALA A 170 -27.29 -18.53 5.79
C ALA A 170 -26.65 -19.70 6.56
N SER A 171 -26.35 -19.47 7.84
CA SER A 171 -25.79 -20.46 8.75
C SER A 171 -26.79 -21.58 9.10
N MET A 172 -28.08 -21.26 9.22
CA MET A 172 -29.14 -22.25 9.50
C MET A 172 -29.39 -23.20 8.32
N LEU A 173 -29.44 -22.66 7.09
CA LEU A 173 -29.64 -23.46 5.87
C LEU A 173 -28.36 -24.21 5.47
N GLY A 174 -27.21 -23.65 5.82
CA GLY A 174 -25.91 -24.30 5.67
C GLY A 174 -25.32 -24.20 4.26
N PRO A 175 -24.07 -24.68 4.09
CA PRO A 175 -23.31 -24.50 2.86
C PRO A 175 -23.84 -25.31 1.66
N GLY A 176 -24.68 -26.32 1.87
CA GLY A 176 -25.25 -27.12 0.78
C GLY A 176 -26.32 -26.37 -0.02
N GLU A 177 -27.13 -25.55 0.66
CA GLU A 177 -28.31 -24.91 0.08
C GLU A 177 -28.10 -23.43 -0.25
N VAL A 178 -27.12 -22.78 0.39
CA VAL A 178 -26.91 -21.34 0.28
C VAL A 178 -25.70 -21.00 -0.60
N CYS A 179 -25.93 -20.16 -1.60
CA CYS A 179 -24.93 -19.41 -2.33
C CYS A 179 -24.86 -17.99 -1.78
N PHE A 180 -23.78 -17.65 -1.07
CA PHE A 180 -23.57 -16.32 -0.51
C PHE A 180 -22.47 -15.60 -1.29
N ILE A 181 -22.81 -14.50 -1.95
CA ILE A 181 -21.86 -13.62 -2.65
C ILE A 181 -21.91 -12.22 -2.04
N SER A 182 -20.74 -11.63 -1.83
CA SER A 182 -20.60 -10.21 -1.55
C SER A 182 -20.02 -9.53 -2.79
N GLN A 183 -20.58 -8.39 -3.19
CA GLN A 183 -20.13 -7.65 -4.37
C GLN A 183 -19.94 -6.16 -4.06
N ASP A 184 -19.02 -5.54 -4.78
CA ASP A 184 -18.76 -4.10 -4.71
C ASP A 184 -17.97 -3.57 -5.92
N ASP A 185 -18.26 -2.34 -6.32
CA ASP A 185 -17.47 -1.57 -7.28
C ASP A 185 -16.37 -0.77 -6.58
N LYS A 186 -15.12 -1.03 -6.96
CA LYS A 186 -13.96 -0.35 -6.39
C LYS A 186 -13.61 0.96 -7.09
N ALA A 187 -12.68 1.67 -6.44
CA ALA A 187 -12.17 2.95 -6.89
C ALA A 187 -11.77 2.88 -8.37
N ARG A 188 -12.31 3.82 -9.16
CA ARG A 188 -12.04 3.87 -10.59
C ARG A 188 -10.59 4.25 -10.84
N VAL A 189 -9.86 3.41 -11.56
CA VAL A 189 -8.43 3.59 -11.89
C VAL A 189 -8.30 4.31 -13.23
N PRO A 190 -7.80 5.55 -13.30
CA PRO A 190 -7.62 6.23 -14.59
C PRO A 190 -6.58 5.51 -15.46
N ILE A 191 -6.89 5.25 -16.75
CA ILE A 191 -5.96 4.62 -17.74
C ILE A 191 -5.42 5.64 -18.75
N GLY A 192 -5.71 6.93 -18.56
CA GLY A 192 -5.07 7.96 -19.34
C GLY A 192 -3.77 8.38 -18.67
N LEU A 193 -2.62 8.17 -19.34
CA LEU A 193 -1.69 9.29 -19.41
C LEU A 193 -2.45 10.39 -20.13
N THR A 194 -2.51 11.60 -19.54
CA THR A 194 -2.92 12.79 -20.28
C THR A 194 -2.16 12.78 -21.60
N ALA A 195 -2.87 12.58 -22.71
CA ALA A 195 -2.27 12.69 -24.02
C ALA A 195 -1.82 14.14 -24.17
N ALA A 196 -0.56 14.41 -23.85
CA ALA A 196 0.12 15.54 -24.46
C ALA A 196 -0.01 15.27 -25.96
N ASN A 197 -0.75 16.12 -26.67
CA ASN A 197 -0.78 16.13 -28.13
C ASN A 197 0.63 16.46 -28.63
N LYS A 198 1.51 15.47 -28.62
CA LYS A 198 2.80 15.38 -29.30
C LYS A 198 3.28 13.96 -29.10
N GLN A 199 3.07 13.18 -30.15
CA GLN A 199 3.76 11.93 -30.39
C GLN A 199 5.25 12.14 -30.06
N ALA A 200 5.76 11.48 -29.03
CA ALA A 200 7.18 11.54 -28.74
C ALA A 200 7.89 10.80 -29.88
N PRO A 201 8.78 11.45 -30.66
CA PRO A 201 9.67 10.69 -31.51
C PRO A 201 10.64 9.95 -30.56
N PHE A 202 10.92 8.71 -30.91
CA PHE A 202 11.95 7.90 -30.25
C PHE A 202 13.25 8.69 -30.08
N LEU A 203 13.91 8.48 -28.93
CA LEU A 203 15.34 8.68 -28.68
C LEU A 203 15.98 9.98 -29.21
N MET A 204 16.16 10.97 -28.34
CA MET A 204 17.41 11.74 -28.11
C MET A 204 17.12 13.12 -27.50
N HIS A 205 17.99 13.48 -26.56
CA HIS A 205 18.17 14.78 -25.92
C HIS A 205 17.99 15.98 -26.87
N VAL A 206 17.04 16.89 -26.60
CA VAL A 206 17.23 18.36 -26.71
C VAL A 206 16.27 19.08 -25.75
N GLU A 207 16.81 19.97 -24.94
CA GLU A 207 16.11 20.87 -24.04
C GLU A 207 15.36 21.95 -24.84
N TYR A 208 14.03 22.05 -24.68
CA TYR A 208 13.30 23.28 -24.98
C TYR A 208 12.33 23.59 -23.83
N ARG A 209 12.53 24.74 -23.19
CA ARG A 209 11.56 25.33 -22.27
C ARG A 209 10.36 25.82 -23.07
N VAL A 210 9.21 25.19 -22.85
CA VAL A 210 7.90 25.73 -23.27
C VAL A 210 7.06 25.89 -22.02
N THR A 211 6.78 27.15 -21.67
CA THR A 211 5.73 27.50 -20.71
C THR A 211 4.38 27.42 -21.42
N LEU A 212 3.52 26.49 -20.98
CA LEU A 212 2.12 26.43 -21.39
C LEU A 212 1.22 26.95 -20.26
N PRO A 213 0.12 27.65 -20.60
CA PRO A 213 -0.83 28.17 -19.63
C PRO A 213 -1.67 27.03 -19.03
N ASP A 214 -2.08 27.29 -17.80
CA ASP A 214 -2.75 26.39 -16.86
C ASP A 214 -4.03 25.78 -17.47
N HIS A 215 -4.01 24.47 -17.65
CA HIS A 215 -5.21 23.68 -17.94
C HIS A 215 -5.19 22.45 -17.04
N ASP A 216 -5.99 22.50 -15.97
CA ASP A 216 -6.33 21.35 -15.15
C ASP A 216 -6.87 20.21 -16.03
N TRP A 217 -6.06 19.19 -16.27
CA TRP A 217 -6.53 17.99 -16.95
C TRP A 217 -7.36 17.14 -15.99
N VAL A 218 -8.66 17.39 -15.97
CA VAL A 218 -9.64 16.45 -15.43
C VAL A 218 -9.55 15.17 -16.26
N VAL A 219 -9.07 14.06 -15.67
CA VAL A 219 -9.17 12.74 -16.31
C VAL A 219 -10.64 12.48 -16.61
N ALA A 220 -11.02 12.59 -17.88
CA ALA A 220 -12.40 12.44 -18.30
C ALA A 220 -12.96 11.11 -17.77
N ALA A 221 -14.18 11.14 -17.21
CA ALA A 221 -14.82 9.99 -16.55
C ALA A 221 -14.80 8.69 -17.38
N LYS A 222 -14.65 8.82 -18.70
CA LYS A 222 -14.60 7.75 -19.70
C LYS A 222 -13.26 6.99 -19.75
N HIS A 223 -12.13 7.57 -19.33
CA HIS A 223 -10.81 6.92 -19.38
C HIS A 223 -10.42 6.28 -18.03
N LYS A 224 -11.33 5.49 -17.44
CA LYS A 224 -11.11 4.83 -16.14
C LYS A 224 -11.44 3.34 -16.24
N LEU A 225 -10.66 2.48 -15.58
CA LEU A 225 -11.06 1.13 -15.23
C LEU A 225 -11.93 1.17 -13.98
N ILE A 226 -12.96 0.35 -13.97
CA ILE A 226 -13.82 0.12 -12.82
C ILE A 226 -13.59 -1.36 -12.46
N PRO A 227 -12.92 -1.67 -11.34
CA PRO A 227 -12.84 -3.03 -10.84
C PRO A 227 -14.14 -3.36 -10.12
N SER A 228 -14.97 -4.24 -10.68
CA SER A 228 -16.12 -4.83 -9.98
C SER A 228 -15.67 -6.13 -9.33
N VAL A 229 -15.84 -6.26 -8.01
CA VAL A 229 -15.29 -7.36 -7.22
C VAL A 229 -16.42 -8.21 -6.67
N TYR A 230 -16.26 -9.53 -6.77
CA TYR A 230 -17.19 -10.53 -6.24
C TYR A 230 -16.45 -11.50 -5.35
N ALA A 231 -16.89 -11.59 -4.10
CA ALA A 231 -16.36 -12.50 -3.10
C ALA A 231 -17.40 -13.59 -2.82
N GLY A 232 -17.10 -14.84 -3.22
CA GLY A 232 -17.89 -15.99 -2.77
C GLY A 232 -17.60 -16.28 -1.30
N ILE A 233 -18.61 -16.34 -0.46
CA ILE A 233 -18.49 -16.47 1.00
C ILE A 233 -18.74 -17.92 1.41
N GLU A 234 -17.74 -18.53 2.04
CA GLU A 234 -17.81 -19.89 2.54
C GLU A 234 -18.51 -19.94 3.91
N ILE A 235 -19.46 -20.86 4.04
CA ILE A 235 -20.25 -21.11 5.25
C ILE A 235 -19.74 -22.40 5.90
N GLN A 236 -19.45 -22.37 7.20
CA GLN A 236 -19.00 -23.54 7.94
C GLN A 236 -20.15 -24.51 8.24
N LYS A 237 -19.87 -25.82 8.18
CA LYS A 237 -20.87 -26.88 8.39
C LYS A 237 -21.35 -27.01 9.85
N ASP A 238 -20.52 -26.67 10.83
CA ASP A 238 -20.80 -26.91 12.27
C ASP A 238 -21.22 -25.64 13.04
N GLY A 239 -21.65 -24.61 12.31
CA GLY A 239 -21.90 -23.27 12.85
C GLY A 239 -23.37 -22.88 13.01
N LEU A 240 -24.29 -23.85 13.03
CA LEU A 240 -25.74 -23.67 12.87
C LEU A 240 -26.31 -22.50 13.71
N GLY A 241 -26.95 -21.55 13.02
CA GLY A 241 -27.59 -20.37 13.61
C GLY A 241 -26.63 -19.30 14.16
N LYS A 242 -25.32 -19.51 14.08
CA LYS A 242 -24.33 -18.51 14.46
C LYS A 242 -23.88 -17.71 13.23
N PRO A 243 -23.92 -16.37 13.27
CA PRO A 243 -23.38 -15.53 12.18
C PRO A 243 -21.89 -15.77 11.93
N GLU A 244 -21.15 -16.19 12.96
CA GLU A 244 -19.71 -16.48 12.89
C GLU A 244 -19.36 -17.63 11.93
N ALA A 245 -20.33 -18.50 11.62
CA ALA A 245 -20.19 -19.56 10.64
C ALA A 245 -20.00 -19.03 9.22
N VAL A 246 -20.49 -17.81 8.95
CA VAL A 246 -20.34 -17.12 7.67
C VAL A 246 -18.98 -16.43 7.65
N THR A 247 -18.02 -17.05 6.97
CA THR A 247 -16.62 -16.62 7.03
C THR A 247 -16.34 -15.44 6.08
N TYR A 248 -15.09 -14.96 6.09
CA TYR A 248 -14.59 -14.04 5.08
C TYR A 248 -13.83 -14.78 3.96
N SER A 249 -13.80 -16.11 4.00
CA SER A 249 -13.02 -16.98 3.11
C SER A 249 -13.82 -17.41 1.89
N GLY A 250 -13.11 -17.74 0.81
CA GLY A 250 -13.68 -18.23 -0.45
C GLY A 250 -13.07 -17.57 -1.69
N PRO A 251 -13.48 -18.01 -2.90
CA PRO A 251 -12.95 -17.52 -4.16
C PRO A 251 -13.34 -16.05 -4.39
N THR A 252 -12.47 -15.31 -5.08
CA THR A 252 -12.71 -13.90 -5.40
C THR A 252 -12.51 -13.69 -6.90
N TYR A 253 -13.50 -13.09 -7.55
CA TYR A 253 -13.48 -12.74 -8.96
C TYR A 253 -13.46 -11.21 -9.08
N ILE A 254 -12.66 -10.69 -10.02
CA ILE A 254 -12.55 -9.26 -10.29
C ILE A 254 -12.79 -9.05 -11.78
N ALA A 255 -13.90 -8.40 -12.11
CA ALA A 255 -14.17 -7.94 -13.46
C ALA A 255 -13.57 -6.54 -13.66
N ILE A 256 -12.61 -6.41 -14.57
CA ILE A 256 -12.00 -5.13 -14.92
C ILE A 256 -12.77 -4.51 -16.08
N ARG A 257 -13.45 -3.41 -15.81
CA ARG A 257 -14.38 -2.78 -16.75
C ARG A 257 -13.87 -1.45 -17.28
N SER A 258 -14.08 -1.14 -18.56
CA SER A 258 -13.76 0.18 -19.10
C SER A 258 -14.94 1.13 -18.91
N GLY A 259 -14.77 2.22 -18.16
CA GLY A 259 -15.80 3.23 -17.92
C GLY A 259 -16.36 3.89 -19.18
N LYS A 260 -15.72 3.75 -20.35
CA LYS A 260 -16.24 4.21 -21.65
C LYS A 260 -17.04 3.13 -22.40
N HIS A 261 -16.53 1.90 -22.42
CA HIS A 261 -17.00 0.86 -23.33
C HIS A 261 -17.86 -0.21 -22.65
N CYS A 262 -17.68 -0.41 -21.35
CA CYS A 262 -18.37 -1.40 -20.56
C CYS A 262 -18.44 -0.86 -19.14
N SER A 263 -19.38 0.04 -18.86
CA SER A 263 -19.55 0.61 -17.53
C SER A 263 -20.15 -0.40 -16.57
N SER A 264 -19.86 -0.24 -15.27
CA SER A 264 -20.60 -0.97 -14.25
C SER A 264 -22.07 -0.54 -14.27
N SER A 265 -22.97 -1.51 -14.33
CA SER A 265 -24.42 -1.34 -14.38
C SER A 265 -25.08 -2.58 -13.78
N ALA A 266 -26.34 -2.47 -13.34
CA ALA A 266 -27.07 -3.61 -12.78
C ALA A 266 -27.05 -4.84 -13.71
N TYR A 267 -27.22 -4.63 -15.02
CA TYR A 267 -27.14 -5.70 -16.01
C TYR A 267 -25.74 -6.31 -16.11
N ALA A 268 -24.70 -5.49 -16.02
CA ALA A 268 -23.33 -5.96 -16.07
C ALA A 268 -23.00 -6.83 -14.84
N HIS A 269 -23.48 -6.46 -13.64
CA HIS A 269 -23.39 -7.30 -12.45
C HIS A 269 -24.15 -8.62 -12.61
N GLY A 270 -25.32 -8.60 -13.26
CA GLY A 270 -26.07 -9.82 -13.57
C GLY A 270 -25.31 -10.77 -14.51
N LEU A 271 -24.66 -10.24 -15.55
CA LEU A 271 -23.80 -11.05 -16.42
C LEU A 271 -22.59 -11.62 -15.67
N ASP A 272 -22.01 -10.85 -14.75
CA ASP A 272 -20.91 -11.36 -13.94
C ASP A 272 -21.37 -12.49 -13.03
N TYR A 273 -22.58 -12.41 -12.46
CA TYR A 273 -23.14 -13.52 -11.70
C TYR A 273 -23.26 -14.79 -12.55
N GLU A 274 -23.74 -14.69 -13.80
CA GLU A 274 -23.76 -15.83 -14.71
C GLU A 274 -22.35 -16.37 -14.97
N ARG A 275 -21.37 -15.47 -15.11
CA ARG A 275 -19.96 -15.86 -15.23
C ARG A 275 -19.47 -16.61 -13.99
N LEU A 276 -19.86 -16.21 -12.78
CA LEU A 276 -19.50 -16.93 -11.54
C LEU A 276 -20.06 -18.36 -11.52
N LEU A 277 -21.21 -18.62 -12.15
CA LEU A 277 -21.78 -19.98 -12.26
C LEU A 277 -20.97 -20.88 -13.22
N GLU A 278 -20.22 -20.29 -14.15
CA GLU A 278 -19.39 -21.01 -15.11
C GLU A 278 -17.98 -21.33 -14.58
N LEU A 279 -17.50 -20.60 -13.57
CA LEU A 279 -16.15 -20.73 -13.04
C LEU A 279 -16.06 -21.92 -12.07
N GLU A 280 -15.17 -22.87 -12.36
CA GLU A 280 -14.94 -24.05 -11.51
C GLU A 280 -14.50 -23.67 -10.09
N GLU A 281 -13.76 -22.57 -9.94
CA GLU A 281 -13.32 -22.07 -8.63
C GLU A 281 -14.49 -21.61 -7.75
N PHE A 282 -15.61 -21.25 -8.37
CA PHE A 282 -16.83 -20.82 -7.68
C PHE A 282 -17.83 -21.94 -7.44
N ASP A 283 -17.65 -23.13 -8.03
CA ASP A 283 -18.56 -24.27 -7.88
C ASP A 283 -18.80 -24.63 -6.41
N ILE A 284 -17.77 -24.50 -5.55
CA ILE A 284 -17.86 -24.73 -4.10
C ILE A 284 -18.95 -23.83 -3.45
N ILE A 285 -19.10 -22.62 -3.96
CA ILE A 285 -20.04 -21.61 -3.45
C ILE A 285 -21.37 -21.69 -4.18
N THR A 286 -21.37 -21.82 -5.50
CA THR A 286 -22.55 -21.63 -6.34
C THR A 286 -23.34 -22.91 -6.59
N LYS A 287 -22.68 -24.08 -6.54
CA LYS A 287 -23.29 -25.37 -6.88
C LYS A 287 -23.25 -26.33 -5.70
N ASP A 288 -24.23 -27.22 -5.67
CA ASP A 288 -24.21 -28.38 -4.79
C ASP A 288 -23.16 -29.39 -5.27
N GLN A 289 -22.38 -29.93 -4.34
CA GLN A 289 -21.30 -30.88 -4.65
C GLN A 289 -21.84 -32.24 -5.11
N SER A 290 -23.06 -32.60 -4.72
CA SER A 290 -23.65 -33.89 -5.09
C SER A 290 -24.24 -33.86 -6.50
N ASN A 291 -25.05 -32.85 -6.81
CA ASN A 291 -25.79 -32.80 -8.08
C ASN A 291 -25.23 -31.82 -9.12
N LYS A 292 -24.22 -31.01 -8.76
CA LYS A 292 -23.67 -29.90 -9.58
C LYS A 292 -24.72 -28.89 -10.08
N LEU A 293 -25.89 -28.87 -9.45
CA LEU A 293 -26.94 -27.89 -9.72
C LEU A 293 -26.66 -26.62 -8.92
N VAL A 294 -27.16 -25.48 -9.42
CA VAL A 294 -27.07 -24.21 -8.71
C VAL A 294 -27.85 -24.33 -7.40
N LYS A 295 -27.26 -23.81 -6.31
CA LYS A 295 -27.89 -23.86 -5.00
C LYS A 295 -29.21 -23.08 -4.97
N PRO A 296 -30.25 -23.59 -4.29
CA PRO A 296 -31.59 -23.02 -4.34
C PRO A 296 -31.72 -21.64 -3.70
N VAL A 297 -30.84 -21.27 -2.76
CA VAL A 297 -30.92 -20.00 -2.05
C VAL A 297 -29.75 -19.09 -2.43
N LEU A 298 -30.04 -17.92 -3.01
CA LEU A 298 -29.05 -16.90 -3.34
C LEU A 298 -29.11 -15.74 -2.35
N MET A 299 -27.96 -15.38 -1.78
CA MET A 299 -27.81 -14.23 -0.89
C MET A 299 -26.71 -13.29 -1.40
N LEU A 300 -27.09 -12.04 -1.64
CA LEU A 300 -26.20 -10.98 -2.11
C LEU A 300 -26.03 -9.91 -1.02
N SER A 301 -24.79 -9.67 -0.62
CA SER A 301 -24.41 -8.54 0.24
C SER A 301 -23.71 -7.48 -0.61
N VAL A 302 -24.28 -6.27 -0.68
CA VAL A 302 -23.85 -5.22 -1.59
C VAL A 302 -23.57 -3.91 -0.84
N ASP A 303 -22.76 -3.02 -1.41
CA ASP A 303 -22.49 -1.72 -0.76
C ASP A 303 -23.73 -0.80 -0.82
N GLY A 304 -24.48 -0.90 -1.91
CA GLY A 304 -25.70 -0.12 -2.12
C GLY A 304 -25.50 1.09 -3.03
N GLY A 305 -24.50 1.03 -3.92
CA GLY A 305 -24.36 1.94 -5.04
C GLY A 305 -25.57 1.90 -5.99
N PRO A 306 -25.69 2.88 -6.91
CA PRO A 306 -26.88 3.03 -7.75
C PRO A 306 -27.17 1.82 -8.65
N ASP A 307 -26.16 1.00 -8.93
CA ASP A 307 -26.25 -0.18 -9.80
C ASP A 307 -26.39 -1.50 -9.04
N GLU A 308 -26.33 -1.47 -7.71
CA GLU A 308 -26.43 -2.65 -6.84
C GLU A 308 -27.58 -2.57 -5.82
N ASN A 309 -28.09 -1.36 -5.57
CA ASN A 309 -29.08 -1.12 -4.53
C ASN A 309 -30.45 -1.72 -4.90
N PRO A 310 -31.03 -2.60 -4.07
CA PRO A 310 -32.29 -3.30 -4.34
C PRO A 310 -33.51 -2.37 -4.33
N ARG A 311 -33.36 -1.09 -3.97
CA ARG A 311 -34.42 -0.09 -4.12
C ARG A 311 -34.69 0.29 -5.58
N TYR A 312 -33.73 0.08 -6.48
CA TYR A 312 -33.88 0.48 -7.88
C TYR A 312 -34.48 -0.65 -8.73
N GLN A 313 -35.46 -0.30 -9.56
CA GLN A 313 -36.17 -1.24 -10.43
C GLN A 313 -35.21 -2.08 -11.29
N LYS A 314 -34.18 -1.47 -11.87
CA LYS A 314 -33.19 -2.18 -12.69
C LYS A 314 -32.46 -3.32 -11.96
N VAL A 315 -32.25 -3.20 -10.64
CA VAL A 315 -31.62 -4.24 -9.83
C VAL A 315 -32.64 -5.34 -9.53
N ILE A 316 -33.88 -4.96 -9.23
CA ILE A 316 -35.00 -5.88 -9.02
C ILE A 316 -35.26 -6.72 -10.29
N ASP A 317 -35.25 -6.11 -11.47
CA ASP A 317 -35.47 -6.80 -12.74
C ASP A 317 -34.39 -7.87 -13.00
N VAL A 318 -33.12 -7.54 -12.74
CA VAL A 318 -31.99 -8.47 -12.84
C VAL A 318 -32.11 -9.60 -11.81
N ALA A 319 -32.51 -9.28 -10.58
CA ALA A 319 -32.74 -10.28 -9.53
C ALA A 319 -33.89 -11.24 -9.90
N ILE A 320 -35.01 -10.73 -10.40
CA ILE A 320 -36.15 -11.55 -10.88
C ILE A 320 -35.71 -12.46 -12.02
N HIS A 321 -34.93 -11.92 -12.97
CA HIS A 321 -34.38 -12.72 -14.06
C HIS A 321 -33.55 -13.90 -13.55
N HIS A 322 -32.64 -13.68 -12.59
CA HIS A 322 -31.85 -14.76 -12.01
C HIS A 322 -32.70 -15.75 -11.19
N PHE A 323 -33.69 -15.25 -10.45
CA PHE A 323 -34.63 -16.08 -9.69
C PHE A 323 -35.35 -17.09 -10.59
N LEU A 324 -35.90 -16.62 -11.71
CA LEU A 324 -36.61 -17.46 -12.68
C LEU A 324 -35.65 -18.37 -13.46
N LYS A 325 -34.52 -17.83 -13.94
CA LYS A 325 -33.57 -18.58 -14.79
C LYS A 325 -32.90 -19.73 -14.04
N GLN A 326 -32.53 -19.53 -12.77
CA GLN A 326 -31.87 -20.55 -11.95
C GLN A 326 -32.84 -21.39 -11.13
N ASN A 327 -34.16 -21.12 -11.22
CA ASN A 327 -35.20 -21.78 -10.43
C ASN A 327 -34.87 -21.77 -8.93
N LEU A 328 -34.59 -20.58 -8.39
CA LEU A 328 -34.25 -20.38 -6.99
C LEU A 328 -35.51 -20.50 -6.11
N ASP A 329 -35.35 -21.04 -4.91
CA ASP A 329 -36.40 -21.08 -3.89
C ASP A 329 -36.47 -19.75 -3.12
N ALA A 330 -35.31 -19.10 -2.94
CA ALA A 330 -35.23 -17.80 -2.29
C ALA A 330 -34.05 -16.95 -2.82
N LEU A 331 -34.29 -15.64 -2.93
CA LEU A 331 -33.27 -14.66 -3.29
C LEU A 331 -33.32 -13.48 -2.32
N PHE A 332 -32.17 -13.17 -1.72
CA PHE A 332 -32.01 -12.06 -0.78
C PHE A 332 -30.94 -11.09 -1.28
N VAL A 333 -31.25 -9.80 -1.29
CA VAL A 333 -30.28 -8.74 -1.59
C VAL A 333 -30.30 -7.73 -0.44
N ALA A 334 -29.18 -7.61 0.27
CA ALA A 334 -29.05 -6.73 1.42
C ALA A 334 -27.92 -5.70 1.21
N THR A 335 -28.21 -4.44 1.53
CA THR A 335 -27.26 -3.32 1.43
C THR A 335 -26.76 -2.88 2.78
N ASN A 336 -25.51 -2.43 2.83
CA ASN A 336 -25.02 -1.62 3.93
C ASN A 336 -25.68 -0.23 3.95
N ALA A 337 -25.63 0.43 5.12
CA ALA A 337 -26.08 1.81 5.22
C ALA A 337 -25.06 2.75 4.53
N PRO A 338 -25.51 3.90 4.00
CA PRO A 338 -24.61 4.89 3.41
C PRO A 338 -23.45 5.24 4.34
N GLY A 339 -22.23 5.25 3.81
CA GLY A 339 -21.03 5.57 4.59
C GLY A 339 -20.52 4.46 5.52
N ARG A 340 -21.11 3.26 5.43
CA ARG A 340 -20.67 2.02 6.09
C ARG A 340 -20.14 0.97 5.11
N SER A 341 -19.69 1.39 3.92
CA SER A 341 -19.17 0.50 2.89
C SER A 341 -18.05 -0.41 3.38
N ALA A 342 -17.22 0.11 4.29
CA ALA A 342 -16.16 -0.60 4.98
C ALA A 342 -16.58 -1.91 5.71
N PHE A 343 -17.86 -2.09 6.01
CA PHE A 343 -18.40 -3.31 6.61
C PHE A 343 -18.80 -4.37 5.58
N ASN A 344 -18.83 -4.02 4.29
CA ASN A 344 -19.03 -4.98 3.22
C ASN A 344 -17.89 -6.02 3.21
N ARG A 345 -18.22 -7.30 3.06
CA ARG A 345 -17.26 -8.40 3.24
C ARG A 345 -16.16 -8.38 2.16
N VAL A 346 -16.50 -7.93 0.95
CA VAL A 346 -15.54 -7.68 -0.14
C VAL A 346 -14.45 -6.68 0.25
N GLU A 347 -14.73 -5.66 1.06
CA GLU A 347 -13.72 -4.65 1.45
C GLU A 347 -12.52 -5.27 2.14
N ARG A 348 -12.76 -6.25 3.03
CA ARG A 348 -11.66 -6.92 3.74
C ARG A 348 -10.81 -7.79 2.83
N ARG A 349 -11.39 -8.36 1.77
CA ARG A 349 -10.64 -9.16 0.77
C ARG A 349 -9.76 -8.31 -0.12
N MET A 350 -10.17 -7.06 -0.35
CA MET A 350 -9.45 -6.12 -1.20
C MET A 350 -8.39 -5.31 -0.45
N ALA A 351 -8.38 -5.33 0.89
CA ALA A 351 -7.34 -4.67 1.69
C ALA A 351 -5.89 -4.98 1.29
N PRO A 352 -5.51 -6.18 0.79
CA PRO A 352 -4.16 -6.46 0.30
C PRO A 352 -3.83 -5.88 -1.07
N LEU A 353 -4.84 -5.49 -1.85
CA LEU A 353 -4.70 -5.05 -3.25
C LEU A 353 -4.53 -3.53 -3.39
N PHE A 354 -4.54 -2.80 -2.27
CA PHE A 354 -4.41 -1.34 -2.21
C PHE A 354 -3.14 -0.89 -1.48
#